data_AF-A0A7J3EES7-F1
#
_entry.id   AF-A0A7J3EES7-F1
#
_cell.length_a   1.000
_cell.length_b   1.000
_cell.length_c   1.000
_cell.angle_alpha   90.00
_cell.angle_beta   90.00
_cell.angle_gamma   90.00
#
_symmetry.space_group_name_H-M   'P 1'
#
loop_
_entity.id
_entity.type
_entity.pdbx_description
1 polymer ?
#
loop_
_entity_poly.entity_id
_entity_poly.type
_entity_poly.pdbx_seq_one_letter_code
_entity_poly.pdbx_strand_id
1 'polypeptide(L)'
;MNSEETKFFEAFTALMIVLWIAIIAIFLSNLIGFLTSIEYEAPITLEKYPFFIWTYRGLDTLTQVFLLLATILGVAALLREDEGPGVEEEPVVEGGEG
;
A
#
# COMPACT_ATOMS: atom_id res chain seq x y z
N MET A 1 13.29 11.97 -34.51
CA MET A 1 13.90 12.56 -33.31
C MET A 1 15.36 12.82 -33.63
N ASN A 2 15.79 14.08 -33.49
CA ASN A 2 17.08 14.56 -33.96
C ASN A 2 18.18 14.31 -32.90
N SER A 3 19.44 14.17 -33.29
CA SER A 3 20.53 13.81 -32.35
C SER A 3 20.76 14.84 -31.24
N GLU A 4 20.39 16.10 -31.48
CA GLU A 4 20.40 17.17 -30.47
C GLU A 4 19.26 17.03 -29.46
N GLU A 5 18.07 16.60 -29.90
CA GLU A 5 16.92 16.36 -29.01
C GLU A 5 17.21 15.22 -28.04
N THR A 6 17.88 14.16 -28.50
CA THR A 6 18.29 13.04 -27.66
C THR A 6 19.30 13.47 -26.59
N LYS A 7 20.32 14.25 -26.96
CA LYS A 7 21.33 14.77 -26.00
C LYS A 7 20.71 15.71 -24.98
N PHE A 8 19.77 16.55 -25.39
CA PHE A 8 19.03 17.43 -24.47
C PHE A 8 18.19 16.61 -23.49
N PHE A 9 17.46 15.60 -23.98
CA PHE A 9 16.66 14.71 -23.14
C PHE A 9 17.53 13.91 -22.14
N GLU A 10 18.68 13.40 -22.57
CA GLU A 10 19.65 12.72 -21.69
C GLU A 10 20.17 13.65 -20.61
N ALA A 11 20.58 14.88 -20.97
CA ALA A 11 21.07 15.87 -20.02
C ALA A 11 19.98 16.29 -19.01
N PHE A 12 18.76 16.49 -19.48
CA PHE A 12 17.61 16.78 -18.62
C PHE A 12 17.31 15.62 -17.66
N THR A 13 17.34 14.38 -18.16
CA THR A 13 17.11 13.19 -17.34
C THR A 13 18.20 13.03 -16.28
N ALA A 14 19.47 13.21 -16.66
CA ALA A 14 20.59 13.17 -15.71
C ALA A 14 20.47 14.26 -14.64
N LEU A 15 20.11 15.48 -15.02
CA LEU A 15 19.85 16.59 -14.09
C LEU A 15 18.74 16.21 -13.10
N MET A 16 17.63 15.68 -13.60
CA MET A 16 16.50 15.26 -12.77
C MET A 16 16.92 14.17 -11.78
N ILE A 17 17.66 13.15 -12.23
CA ILE A 17 18.16 12.08 -11.35
C ILE A 17 19.04 12.66 -10.23
N VAL A 18 19.96 13.55 -10.56
CA VAL A 18 20.84 14.20 -9.56
C VAL A 18 20.01 15.01 -8.55
N LEU A 19 19.02 15.76 -9.03
CA LEU A 19 18.16 16.59 -8.20
C LEU A 19 17.30 15.73 -7.26
N TRP A 20 16.79 14.60 -7.76
CA TRP A 20 16.07 13.62 -6.95
C TRP A 20 16.95 12.98 -5.88
N ILE A 21 18.18 12.57 -6.23
CA ILE A 21 19.14 12.03 -5.25
C ILE A 21 19.43 13.06 -4.16
N ALA A 22 19.62 14.34 -4.52
CA ALA A 22 19.84 15.41 -3.54
C ALA A 22 18.65 15.60 -2.59
N ILE A 23 17.42 15.61 -3.13
CA ILE A 23 16.20 15.72 -2.31
C ILE A 23 16.10 14.52 -1.35
N ILE A 24 16.31 13.30 -1.85
CA ILE A 24 16.27 12.09 -1.03
C ILE A 24 17.33 12.15 0.06
N ALA A 25 18.57 12.54 -0.26
CA ALA A 25 19.65 12.63 0.72
C ALA A 25 19.34 13.66 1.83
N ILE A 26 18.81 14.83 1.48
CA ILE A 26 18.40 15.85 2.45
C ILE A 26 17.26 15.33 3.32
N PHE A 27 16.24 14.71 2.71
CA PHE A 27 15.11 14.16 3.44
C PHE A 27 15.55 13.06 4.41
N LEU A 28 16.40 12.13 3.96
CA LEU A 28 16.89 11.02 4.76
C LEU A 28 17.79 11.52 5.91
N SER A 29 18.64 12.50 5.67
CA SER A 29 19.47 13.11 6.71
C SER A 29 18.63 13.78 7.79
N ASN A 30 17.58 14.51 7.40
CA ASN A 30 16.65 15.13 8.35
C ASN A 30 15.81 14.08 9.10
N LEU A 31 15.38 13.01 8.40
CA LEU A 31 14.63 11.91 9.01
C LEU A 31 15.49 11.17 10.04
N ILE A 32 16.75 10.86 9.73
CA ILE A 32 17.67 10.22 10.66
C ILE A 32 17.90 11.14 11.86
N GLY A 33 18.19 12.44 11.64
CA GLY A 33 18.35 13.41 12.72
C GLY A 33 17.12 13.49 13.64
N PHE A 34 15.93 13.58 13.04
CA PHE A 34 14.66 13.56 13.77
C PHE A 34 14.51 12.27 14.59
N LEU A 35 14.67 11.10 13.98
CA LEU A 35 14.54 9.81 14.67
C LEU A 35 15.55 9.66 15.82
N THR A 36 16.78 10.13 15.64
CA THR A 36 17.81 10.10 16.70
C THR A 36 17.58 11.12 17.82
N SER A 37 16.80 12.18 17.56
CA SER A 37 16.44 13.19 18.56
C SER A 37 15.23 12.80 19.41
N ILE A 38 14.51 11.74 19.04
CA ILE A 38 13.40 11.22 19.84
C ILE A 38 13.99 10.47 21.02
N GLU A 39 14.16 11.16 22.15
CA GLU A 39 14.41 10.51 23.42
C GLU A 39 13.13 9.79 23.87
N TYR A 40 13.26 8.48 24.09
CA TYR A 40 12.18 7.64 24.59
C TYR A 40 12.09 7.76 26.12
N GLU A 41 11.13 8.54 26.61
CA GLU A 41 10.77 8.54 28.05
C GLU A 41 9.66 7.52 28.33
N ALA A 42 10.03 6.41 28.98
CA ALA A 42 9.07 5.45 29.53
C ALA A 42 8.47 5.92 30.87
N PRO A 43 7.25 5.49 31.25
CA PRO A 43 6.33 4.66 30.48
C PRO A 43 5.38 5.50 29.64
N ILE A 44 5.25 5.14 28.35
CA ILE A 44 4.24 5.73 27.47
C ILE A 44 2.95 4.92 27.64
N THR A 45 2.03 5.44 28.46
CA THR A 45 0.68 4.86 28.59
C THR A 45 -0.31 5.62 27.72
N LEU A 46 -1.38 4.92 27.36
CA LEU A 46 -2.46 5.43 26.52
C LEU A 46 -3.22 6.57 27.23
N GLU A 47 -3.34 6.52 28.57
CA GLU A 47 -3.97 7.60 29.34
C GLU A 47 -3.14 8.88 29.35
N LYS A 48 -1.81 8.73 29.39
CA LYS A 48 -0.88 9.86 29.47
C LYS A 48 -0.61 10.47 28.09
N TYR A 49 -0.57 9.64 27.04
CA TYR A 49 -0.28 10.06 25.68
C TYR A 49 -1.22 9.36 24.68
N PRO A 50 -2.42 9.89 24.42
CA PRO A 50 -3.39 9.26 23.51
C PRO A 50 -2.88 9.14 22.07
N PHE A 51 -1.91 9.98 21.68
CA PHE A 51 -1.27 9.94 20.36
C PHE A 51 -0.34 8.73 20.18
N PHE A 52 0.03 8.03 21.26
CA PHE A 52 1.00 6.93 21.28
C PHE A 52 0.69 5.82 20.29
N ILE A 53 -0.59 5.45 20.15
CA ILE A 53 -1.03 4.43 19.19
C ILE A 53 -0.63 4.82 17.77
N TRP A 54 -0.76 6.10 17.43
CA TRP A 54 -0.50 6.60 16.08
C TRP A 54 0.97 6.89 15.81
N THR A 55 1.74 7.30 16.83
CA THR A 55 3.15 7.68 16.68
C THR A 55 4.13 6.52 16.87
N TYR A 56 3.94 5.68 17.89
CA TYR A 56 4.88 4.60 18.20
C TYR A 56 4.37 3.23 17.78
N ARG A 57 3.04 3.05 17.78
CA ARG A 57 2.39 1.78 17.43
C ARG A 57 1.64 1.83 16.09
N GLY A 58 1.87 2.88 15.30
CA GLY A 58 1.07 3.17 14.11
C GLY A 58 1.11 2.07 13.05
N LEU A 59 2.27 1.43 12.86
CA LEU A 59 2.41 0.31 11.93
C LEU A 59 1.57 -0.92 12.33
N ASP A 60 1.51 -1.23 13.63
CA ASP A 60 0.68 -2.31 14.17
C ASP A 60 -0.81 -1.97 14.01
N THR A 61 -1.21 -0.74 14.31
CA THR A 61 -2.58 -0.26 14.10
C THR A 61 -3.01 -0.33 12.63
N LEU A 62 -2.16 0.11 11.70
CA LEU A 62 -2.43 0.01 10.27
C LEU A 62 -2.56 -1.45 9.82
N THR A 63 -1.69 -2.33 10.33
CA THR A 63 -1.75 -3.77 10.04
C THR A 63 -3.06 -4.37 10.55
N GLN A 64 -3.49 -4.01 11.77
CA GLN A 64 -4.75 -4.48 12.34
C GLN A 64 -5.96 -3.99 11.53
N VAL A 65 -5.98 -2.73 11.09
CA VAL A 65 -7.04 -2.21 10.22
C VAL A 65 -7.07 -2.96 8.90
N PHE A 66 -5.91 -3.25 8.30
CA PHE A 66 -5.83 -4.01 7.06
C PHE A 66 -6.36 -5.44 7.23
N LEU A 67 -6.00 -6.12 8.33
CA LEU A 67 -6.49 -7.46 8.63
C LEU A 67 -8.01 -7.50 8.83
N LEU A 68 -8.56 -6.51 9.54
CA LEU A 68 -10.01 -6.37 9.69
C LEU A 68 -10.70 -6.16 8.34
N LEU A 69 -10.17 -5.28 7.50
CA LEU A 69 -10.69 -5.04 6.16
C LEU A 69 -10.66 -6.33 5.31
N ALA A 70 -9.54 -7.03 5.30
CA ALA A 70 -9.38 -8.29 4.57
C ALA A 70 -10.39 -9.35 5.05
N THR A 71 -10.64 -9.41 6.36
CA THR A 71 -11.63 -10.31 6.96
C THR A 71 -13.04 -9.98 6.47
N ILE A 72 -13.42 -8.70 6.51
CA ILE A 72 -14.74 -8.25 6.05
C ILE A 72 -14.92 -8.57 4.56
N LEU A 73 -13.91 -8.29 3.73
CA LEU A 73 -13.96 -8.60 2.30
C LEU A 73 -14.06 -10.11 2.04
N GLY A 74 -13.33 -10.93 2.80
CA GLY A 74 -13.41 -12.38 2.70
C GLY A 74 -14.81 -12.90 3.06
N VAL A 75 -15.40 -12.41 4.15
CA VAL A 75 -16.76 -12.77 4.54
C VAL A 75 -17.77 -12.29 3.49
N ALA A 76 -17.65 -11.06 3.00
CA ALA A 76 -18.53 -10.52 1.97
C ALA A 76 -18.45 -11.31 0.66
N ALA A 77 -17.26 -11.81 0.30
CA ALA A 77 -17.08 -12.68 -0.85
C ALA A 77 -17.75 -14.05 -0.66
N LEU A 78 -17.66 -14.63 0.54
CA LEU A 78 -18.33 -15.92 0.87
C LEU A 78 -19.85 -15.80 0.94
N LEU A 79 -20.36 -14.65 1.37
CA LEU A 79 -21.79 -14.35 1.44
C LEU A 79 -22.35 -13.77 0.15
N ARG A 80 -21.51 -13.59 -0.87
CA ARG A 80 -22.00 -13.20 -2.19
C ARG A 80 -22.78 -14.40 -2.72
N GLU A 81 -24.11 -14.29 -2.73
CA GLU A 81 -24.94 -15.18 -3.53
C GLU A 81 -24.41 -15.10 -4.97
N ASP A 82 -24.08 -16.24 -5.56
CA ASP A 82 -23.64 -16.32 -6.95
C ASP A 82 -24.84 -16.02 -7.88
N GLU A 83 -25.31 -14.78 -7.87
CA GLU A 83 -26.17 -14.24 -8.92
C GLU A 83 -25.28 -13.76 -10.07
N GLY A 84 -24.56 -14.71 -10.68
CA GLY A 84 -23.98 -14.55 -12.01
C GLY A 84 -24.94 -15.18 -13.04
N PRO A 85 -25.37 -14.45 -14.10
CA PRO A 85 -26.20 -15.05 -15.13
C PRO A 85 -25.38 -16.11 -15.89
N GLY A 86 -25.65 -17.39 -15.62
CA GLY A 86 -25.00 -18.49 -16.35
C GLY A 86 -24.77 -19.79 -15.60
N VAL A 87 -25.27 -20.00 -14.38
CA VAL A 87 -25.19 -21.30 -13.68
C VAL A 87 -26.58 -21.92 -13.53
N GLU A 88 -27.25 -22.07 -14.66
CA GLU A 88 -28.08 -23.26 -14.87
C GLU A 88 -27.36 -24.02 -15.98
N GLU A 89 -26.47 -24.95 -15.62
CA GLU A 89 -26.09 -25.99 -16.58
C GLU A 89 -27.38 -26.76 -16.89
N GLU A 90 -28.00 -26.46 -18.02
CA GLU A 90 -29.09 -27.28 -18.54
C GLU A 90 -28.57 -28.73 -18.61
N PRO A 91 -29.23 -29.69 -17.93
CA PRO A 91 -28.82 -31.08 -18.01
C PRO A 91 -28.93 -31.53 -19.46
N VAL A 92 -27.81 -31.92 -20.06
CA VAL A 92 -27.78 -32.53 -21.40
C VAL A 92 -28.65 -33.79 -21.33
N VAL A 93 -29.86 -33.70 -21.88
CA VAL A 93 -30.71 -34.86 -22.10
C VAL A 93 -30.07 -35.62 -23.26
N GLU A 94 -29.33 -36.69 -22.96
CA GLU A 94 -28.92 -37.64 -23.98
C GLU A 94 -30.19 -38.19 -24.65
N GLY A 95 -30.39 -37.78 -25.91
CA GLY A 95 -31.45 -38.30 -26.74
C GLY A 95 -31.29 -39.81 -26.87
N GLY A 96 -32.24 -40.56 -26.32
CA GLY A 96 -32.42 -41.95 -26.67
C GLY A 96 -32.82 -42.03 -28.14
N GLU A 97 -31.88 -42.40 -29.00
CA GLU A 97 -32.20 -42.93 -30.32
C GLU A 97 -32.66 -44.38 -30.13
N GLY A 98 -33.91 -44.63 -30.54
CA GLY A 98 -34.47 -45.96 -30.73
C GLY A 98 -34.15 -46.54 -32.10
#